data_AF-A0A8J3ZPS1-F1
#
_entry.id   AF-A0A8J3ZPS1-F1
#
_cell.length_a   1.000
_cell.length_b   1.000
_cell.length_c   1.000
_cell.angle_alpha   90.00
_cell.angle_beta   90.00
_cell.angle_gamma   90.00
#
_symmetry.space_group_name_H-M   'P 1'
#
loop_
_entity.id
_entity.type
_entity.pdbx_description
1 polymer ?
#
loop_
_entity_poly.entity_id
_entity_poly.type
_entity_poly.pdbx_seq_one_letter_code
_entity_poly.pdbx_strand_id
1 'polypeptide(L)'
;MNGWTAAELDITGAADVDDVAERLRDVDPDAKVSLLFVESDDTFLAIVRLDEGDDLRVFGSDSAFVSESRLGSVLLADIDLPEADAAPADDDRPQLADPVGDADLLSDLGVPAPRLLALCGREGMLPSDVTAEVCQLVGCGDEIEELRDA
;
A
#
# COMPACT_ATOMS: atom_id res chain seq x y z
N MET A 1 10.84 10.02 19.51
CA MET A 1 10.31 10.51 18.23
C MET A 1 11.25 10.03 17.15
N ASN A 2 10.81 9.02 16.41
CA ASN A 2 11.61 8.26 15.44
C ASN A 2 11.77 9.00 14.10
N GLY A 3 11.45 10.30 14.06
CA GLY A 3 11.55 11.15 12.88
C GLY A 3 10.34 11.12 11.96
N TRP A 4 9.31 10.33 12.28
CA TRP A 4 8.08 10.23 11.51
C TRP A 4 7.04 11.26 11.97
N THR A 5 6.16 11.62 11.04
CA THR A 5 4.92 12.37 11.26
C THR A 5 3.82 11.71 10.45
N ALA A 6 2.59 11.68 10.98
CA ALA A 6 1.43 11.11 10.31
C ALA A 6 0.39 12.19 9.99
N ALA A 7 -0.25 12.07 8.84
CA ALA A 7 -1.36 12.92 8.43
C ALA A 7 -2.33 12.13 7.54
N GLU A 8 -3.61 12.48 7.59
CA GLU A 8 -4.59 12.00 6.62
C GLU A 8 -4.37 12.70 5.28
N LEU A 9 -4.47 11.94 4.19
CA LEU A 9 -4.34 12.47 2.83
C LEU A 9 -5.56 12.11 1.99
N ASP A 10 -6.28 13.14 1.52
CA ASP A 10 -7.37 12.94 0.57
C ASP A 10 -6.82 12.79 -0.86
N ILE A 11 -6.87 11.56 -1.37
CA ILE A 11 -6.52 11.22 -2.76
C ILE A 11 -7.76 11.13 -3.67
N THR A 12 -8.94 11.50 -3.16
CA THR A 12 -10.16 11.50 -3.96
C THR A 12 -10.01 12.46 -5.13
N GLY A 13 -10.14 11.92 -6.34
CA GLY A 13 -10.05 12.74 -7.55
C GLY A 13 -8.66 12.78 -8.18
N ALA A 14 -7.68 12.06 -7.62
CA ALA A 14 -6.46 11.72 -8.36
C ALA A 14 -6.83 11.03 -9.68
N ALA A 15 -6.20 11.48 -10.77
CA ALA A 15 -6.35 10.89 -12.08
C ALA A 15 -5.39 9.70 -12.27
N ASP A 16 -4.19 9.80 -11.71
CA ASP A 16 -3.09 8.86 -11.85
C ASP A 16 -2.18 8.91 -10.60
N VAL A 17 -1.07 8.18 -10.67
CA VAL A 17 -0.08 8.10 -9.60
C VAL A 17 0.77 9.36 -9.45
N ASP A 18 0.94 10.14 -10.52
CA ASP A 18 1.68 11.41 -10.47
C ASP A 18 0.91 12.43 -9.64
N ASP A 19 -0.40 12.50 -9.83
CA ASP A 19 -1.35 13.26 -9.01
C ASP A 19 -1.27 12.88 -7.52
N VAL A 20 -1.04 11.61 -7.19
CA VAL A 20 -0.86 11.13 -5.81
C VAL A 20 0.51 11.56 -5.28
N ALA A 21 1.55 11.45 -6.10
CA ALA A 21 2.90 11.87 -5.75
C ALA A 21 2.94 13.38 -5.44
N GLU A 22 2.29 14.23 -6.23
CA GLU A 22 2.16 15.66 -5.98
C GLU A 22 1.52 15.94 -4.61
N ARG A 23 0.40 15.29 -4.31
CA ARG A 23 -0.28 15.43 -3.01
C ARG A 23 0.60 14.99 -1.85
N LEU A 24 1.36 13.91 -2.00
CA LEU A 24 2.32 13.44 -0.99
C LEU A 24 3.43 14.48 -0.73
N ARG A 25 3.95 15.13 -1.78
CA ARG A 25 4.95 16.21 -1.64
C ARG A 25 4.39 17.44 -0.94
N ASP A 26 3.13 17.76 -1.17
CA ASP A 26 2.48 18.92 -0.55
C ASP A 26 2.31 18.77 0.97
N VAL A 27 2.30 17.54 1.49
CA VAL A 27 2.23 17.28 2.94
C VAL A 27 3.52 17.71 3.64
N ASP A 28 4.67 17.25 3.12
CA ASP A 28 5.99 17.64 3.61
C ASP A 28 7.00 17.66 2.43
N PRO A 29 7.31 18.86 1.89
CA PRO A 29 8.19 18.98 0.73
C PRO A 29 9.66 18.68 1.07
N ASP A 30 10.03 18.63 2.35
CA ASP A 30 11.37 18.32 2.82
C ASP A 30 11.51 16.84 3.25
N ALA A 31 10.43 16.05 3.15
CA ALA A 31 10.44 14.63 3.47
C ALA A 31 11.36 13.86 2.51
N LYS A 32 12.24 13.05 3.09
CA LYS A 32 13.13 12.16 2.32
C LYS A 32 12.41 10.90 1.86
N VAL A 33 11.43 10.47 2.63
CA VAL A 33 10.60 9.30 2.36
C VAL A 33 9.21 9.61 2.87
N SER A 34 8.21 9.44 2.01
CA SER A 34 6.80 9.47 2.39
C SER A 34 6.18 8.11 2.12
N LEU A 35 5.40 7.60 3.07
CA LEU A 35 4.60 6.38 2.93
C LEU A 35 3.12 6.74 3.00
N LEU A 36 2.35 6.28 2.04
CA LEU A 36 0.89 6.34 2.03
C LEU A 36 0.34 4.92 2.05
N PHE A 37 -0.53 4.65 3.02
CA PHE A 37 -1.27 3.40 3.13
C PHE A 37 -2.71 3.65 2.68
N VAL A 38 -3.17 2.89 1.69
CA VAL A 38 -4.51 3.00 1.12
C VAL A 38 -5.25 1.69 1.36
N GLU A 39 -6.25 1.74 2.22
CA GLU A 39 -7.12 0.62 2.57
C GLU A 39 -8.47 0.78 1.83
N SER A 40 -9.01 -0.30 1.25
CA SER A 40 -10.32 -0.28 0.58
C SER A 40 -11.13 -1.52 0.94
N ASP A 41 -12.41 -1.30 1.28
CA ASP A 41 -13.44 -2.32 1.49
C ASP A 41 -13.03 -3.46 2.45
N ASP A 42 -12.21 -3.14 3.46
CA ASP A 42 -11.61 -4.10 4.41
C ASP A 42 -10.92 -5.31 3.72
N THR A 43 -10.58 -5.18 2.44
CA THR A 43 -10.09 -6.27 1.59
C THR A 43 -8.74 -5.94 0.97
N PHE A 44 -8.56 -4.71 0.50
CA PHE A 44 -7.37 -4.31 -0.24
C PHE A 44 -6.48 -3.37 0.54
N LEU A 45 -5.17 -3.57 0.42
CA LEU A 45 -4.13 -2.66 0.86
C LEU A 45 -3.26 -2.29 -0.34
N ALA A 46 -3.03 -1.00 -0.57
CA ALA A 46 -1.91 -0.51 -1.35
C ALA A 46 -0.98 0.32 -0.48
N ILE A 47 0.33 0.18 -0.71
CA ILE A 47 1.36 0.98 -0.08
C ILE A 47 2.07 1.74 -1.20
N VAL A 48 2.07 3.06 -1.07
CA VAL A 48 2.79 3.97 -1.97
C VAL A 48 3.96 4.54 -1.20
N ARG A 49 5.14 4.45 -1.79
CA ARG A 49 6.35 5.11 -1.31
C ARG A 49 6.79 6.17 -2.29
N LEU A 50 7.15 7.33 -1.76
CA LEU A 50 7.81 8.39 -2.50
C LEU A 50 9.15 8.70 -1.86
N ASP A 51 10.25 8.48 -2.58
CA ASP A 51 11.61 8.85 -2.17
C ASP A 51 12.01 10.21 -2.72
N GLU A 52 12.66 11.04 -1.89
CA GLU A 52 13.18 12.40 -2.16
C GLU A 52 12.44 13.18 -3.28
N GLY A 53 11.12 13.03 -3.31
CA GLY A 53 10.22 13.70 -4.23
C GLY A 53 10.23 13.22 -5.70
N ASP A 54 10.81 12.10 -6.11
CA ASP A 54 10.80 11.73 -7.55
C ASP A 54 10.63 10.24 -7.87
N ASP A 55 10.95 9.32 -6.94
CA ASP A 55 10.82 7.89 -7.19
C ASP A 55 9.59 7.34 -6.47
N LEU A 56 8.48 7.23 -7.22
CA LEU A 56 7.23 6.66 -6.72
C LEU A 56 7.21 5.15 -6.96
N ARG A 57 6.99 4.39 -5.89
CA ARG A 57 6.91 2.94 -5.92
C ARG A 57 5.61 2.50 -5.25
N VAL A 58 4.93 1.54 -5.86
CA VAL A 58 3.62 1.06 -5.39
C VAL A 58 3.65 -0.45 -5.23
N PHE A 59 3.05 -0.91 -4.14
CA PHE A 59 2.69 -2.30 -3.91
C PHE A 59 1.19 -2.41 -3.67
N GLY A 60 0.55 -3.41 -4.28
CA GLY A 60 -0.82 -3.81 -4.00
C GLY A 60 -0.85 -5.19 -3.38
N SER A 61 -1.66 -5.40 -2.35
CA SER A 61 -1.81 -6.70 -1.68
C SER A 61 -2.50 -7.75 -2.55
N ASP A 62 -3.26 -7.31 -3.56
CA ASP A 62 -4.02 -8.17 -4.46
C ASP A 62 -4.27 -7.44 -5.80
N SER A 63 -4.02 -8.12 -6.92
CA SER A 63 -4.28 -7.61 -8.27
C SER A 63 -5.76 -7.33 -8.54
N ALA A 64 -6.68 -8.00 -7.85
CA ALA A 64 -8.12 -7.77 -7.95
C ALA A 64 -8.53 -6.33 -7.57
N PHE A 65 -7.68 -5.63 -6.79
CA PHE A 65 -7.92 -4.25 -6.40
C PHE A 65 -8.15 -3.31 -7.59
N VAL A 66 -7.48 -3.57 -8.72
CA VAL A 66 -7.58 -2.78 -9.96
C VAL A 66 -8.99 -2.81 -10.54
N SER A 67 -9.63 -3.97 -10.54
CA SER A 67 -10.97 -4.15 -11.09
C SER A 67 -12.09 -3.81 -10.10
N GLU A 68 -11.80 -3.90 -8.80
CA GLU A 68 -12.81 -3.77 -7.76
C GLU A 68 -12.89 -2.39 -7.12
N SER A 69 -11.83 -1.58 -7.22
CA SER A 69 -11.80 -0.25 -6.65
C SER A 69 -11.27 0.79 -7.63
N ARG A 70 -11.90 1.98 -7.61
CA ARG A 70 -11.40 3.15 -8.33
C ARG A 70 -9.98 3.50 -7.88
N LEU A 71 -9.70 3.40 -6.57
CA LEU A 71 -8.36 3.70 -6.05
C LEU A 71 -7.33 2.70 -6.56
N GLY A 72 -7.65 1.41 -6.58
CA GLY A 72 -6.79 0.38 -7.17
C GLY A 72 -6.51 0.65 -8.64
N SER A 73 -7.54 1.05 -9.41
CA SER A 73 -7.38 1.39 -10.84
C SER A 73 -6.45 2.58 -11.08
N VAL A 74 -6.35 3.52 -10.14
CA VAL A 74 -5.46 4.69 -10.23
C VAL A 74 -4.05 4.30 -9.79
N LEU A 75 -3.92 3.66 -8.63
CA LEU A 75 -2.63 3.38 -7.99
C LEU A 75 -1.81 2.31 -8.69
N LEU A 76 -2.47 1.36 -9.37
CA LEU A 76 -1.82 0.21 -9.99
C LEU A 76 -1.93 0.24 -11.52
N ALA A 77 -2.32 1.37 -12.12
CA ALA A 77 -2.55 1.51 -13.56
C ALA A 77 -1.33 1.13 -14.40
N ASP A 78 -0.14 1.51 -13.94
CA ASP A 78 1.14 1.31 -14.63
C ASP A 78 1.91 0.08 -14.14
N ILE A 79 1.30 -0.74 -13.28
CA ILE A 79 1.93 -1.97 -12.78
C ILE A 79 1.65 -3.09 -13.76
N ASP A 80 2.69 -3.83 -14.13
CA ASP A 80 2.56 -5.09 -14.88
C ASP A 80 1.82 -6.11 -13.99
N LEU A 81 0.51 -6.21 -14.19
CA LEU A 81 -0.31 -7.20 -13.51
C LEU A 81 0.01 -8.58 -14.10
N PRO A 82 0.11 -9.63 -13.27
CA PRO A 82 0.19 -10.99 -13.77
C PRO A 82 -1.01 -11.25 -14.70
N GLU A 83 -0.78 -11.93 -15.82
CA GLU A 83 -1.88 -12.40 -16.65
C GLU A 83 -2.79 -13.22 -15.75
N ALA A 84 -3.99 -12.73 -15.48
CA ALA A 84 -4.97 -13.44 -14.68
C ALA A 84 -5.13 -14.83 -15.33
N ASP A 85 -4.52 -15.84 -14.71
CA ASP A 85 -4.64 -17.21 -15.16
C ASP A 85 -6.13 -17.52 -15.01
N ALA A 86 -6.85 -17.39 -16.13
CA ALA A 86 -8.24 -17.79 -16.26
C ALA A 86 -8.30 -19.31 -16.25
N ALA A 87 -7.82 -19.92 -15.16
CA ALA A 87 -8.19 -21.26 -14.81
C ALA A 87 -9.71 -21.25 -14.69
N PRO A 88 -10.41 -22.18 -15.37
CA PRO A 88 -11.86 -22.24 -15.29
C PRO A 88 -12.26 -22.29 -13.81
N ALA A 89 -13.22 -21.44 -13.43
CA ALA A 89 -13.77 -21.28 -12.09
C ALA A 89 -14.58 -22.52 -11.64
N ASP A 90 -13.92 -23.68 -11.65
CA ASP A 90 -14.49 -24.99 -11.32
C ASP A 90 -13.70 -25.66 -10.17
N ASP A 91 -12.99 -24.86 -9.37
CA ASP A 91 -12.42 -25.30 -8.10
C ASP A 91 -12.91 -24.33 -7.02
N ASP A 92 -13.65 -24.84 -6.04
CA ASP A 92 -14.07 -24.16 -4.80
C ASP A 92 -12.86 -23.74 -3.92
N ARG A 93 -11.70 -23.49 -4.53
CA ARG A 93 -10.51 -22.99 -3.86
C ARG A 93 -10.69 -21.48 -3.65
N PRO A 94 -10.47 -20.98 -2.44
CA PRO A 94 -10.36 -19.54 -2.23
C PRO A 94 -9.29 -18.99 -3.18
N GLN A 95 -9.62 -17.93 -3.92
CA GLN A 95 -8.61 -17.17 -4.65
C GLN A 95 -7.63 -16.65 -3.60
N LEU A 96 -6.38 -17.10 -3.72
CA LEU A 96 -5.30 -16.59 -2.91
C LEU A 96 -5.03 -15.17 -3.37
N ALA A 97 -4.77 -14.27 -2.41
CA ALA A 97 -4.34 -12.92 -2.73
C ALA A 97 -3.11 -12.99 -3.65
N ASP A 98 -3.09 -12.11 -4.65
CA ASP A 98 -2.06 -12.06 -5.68
C ASP A 98 -1.37 -10.69 -5.66
N PRO A 99 -0.38 -10.49 -4.75
CA PRO A 99 0.25 -9.19 -4.59
C PRO A 99 1.01 -8.74 -5.85
N VAL A 100 0.96 -7.44 -6.13
CA VAL A 100 1.53 -6.81 -7.33
C VAL A 100 2.38 -5.60 -6.99
N GLY A 101 3.22 -5.17 -7.94
CA GLY A 101 4.10 -4.01 -7.78
C GLY A 101 5.40 -4.33 -7.03
N ASP A 102 5.98 -3.33 -6.38
CA ASP A 102 7.28 -3.43 -5.72
C ASP A 102 7.16 -3.98 -4.29
N ALA A 103 7.26 -5.29 -4.11
CA ALA A 103 7.26 -5.90 -2.77
C ALA A 103 8.48 -5.50 -1.90
N ASP A 104 9.55 -4.98 -2.49
CA ASP A 104 10.77 -4.55 -1.81
C ASP A 104 10.73 -3.07 -1.40
N LEU A 105 9.62 -2.37 -1.61
CA LEU A 105 9.52 -0.93 -1.36
C LEU A 105 9.78 -0.50 0.09
N LEU A 106 9.75 -1.42 1.06
CA LEU A 106 10.00 -1.15 2.48
C LEU A 106 11.30 -1.81 2.99
N SER A 107 12.07 -2.45 2.11
CA SER A 107 13.21 -3.30 2.49
C SER A 107 14.30 -2.54 3.26
N ASP A 108 14.63 -1.33 2.85
CA ASP A 108 15.58 -0.43 3.52
C ASP A 108 15.01 0.22 4.79
N LEU A 109 13.69 0.19 4.98
CA LEU A 109 13.01 0.58 6.22
C LEU A 109 12.87 -0.58 7.21
N GLY A 110 13.41 -1.76 6.88
CA GLY A 110 13.45 -2.93 7.76
C GLY A 110 12.32 -3.94 7.53
N VAL A 111 11.48 -3.77 6.51
CA VAL A 111 10.42 -4.72 6.14
C VAL A 111 10.74 -5.32 4.76
N PRO A 112 11.47 -6.45 4.71
CA PRO A 112 11.83 -7.07 3.44
C PRO A 112 10.61 -7.71 2.75
N ALA A 113 10.66 -7.87 1.42
CA ALA A 113 9.55 -8.43 0.64
C ALA A 113 8.93 -9.72 1.21
N PRO A 114 9.71 -10.75 1.63
CA PRO A 114 9.12 -11.96 2.21
C PRO A 114 8.33 -11.70 3.49
N ARG A 115 8.68 -10.66 4.25
CA ARG A 115 7.97 -10.27 5.46
C ARG A 115 6.68 -9.53 5.12
N LEU A 116 6.71 -8.59 4.19
CA LEU A 116 5.52 -7.87 3.72
C LEU A 116 4.48 -8.85 3.14
N LEU A 117 4.91 -9.72 2.22
CA LEU A 117 4.05 -10.74 1.61
C LEU A 117 3.46 -11.70 2.65
N ALA A 118 4.23 -12.08 3.67
CA ALA A 118 3.75 -12.95 4.74
C ALA A 118 2.72 -12.26 5.67
N LEU A 119 2.76 -10.94 5.80
CA LEU A 119 1.72 -10.19 6.53
C LEU A 119 0.43 -10.15 5.70
N CYS A 120 0.50 -9.83 4.41
CA CYS A 120 -0.67 -9.80 3.52
C CYS A 120 -1.33 -11.17 3.36
N GLY A 121 -0.54 -12.25 3.27
CA GLY A 121 -1.05 -13.61 3.12
C GLY A 121 -1.51 -14.27 4.42
N ARG A 122 -1.52 -13.55 5.55
CA ARG A 122 -1.88 -14.13 6.84
C ARG A 122 -3.40 -14.27 6.97
N GLU A 123 -3.84 -15.50 7.14
CA GLU A 123 -5.27 -15.80 7.31
C GLU A 123 -5.91 -14.98 8.44
N GLY A 124 -7.03 -14.32 8.12
CA GLY A 124 -7.84 -13.56 9.06
C GLY A 124 -7.29 -12.17 9.42
N MET A 125 -6.23 -11.71 8.75
CA MET A 125 -5.66 -10.38 8.95
C MET A 125 -6.34 -9.38 8.01
N LEU A 126 -6.86 -8.28 8.55
CA LEU A 126 -7.45 -7.19 7.75
C LEU A 126 -6.35 -6.27 7.19
N PRO A 127 -6.61 -5.52 6.11
CA PRO A 127 -5.69 -4.49 5.61
C PRO A 127 -5.19 -3.54 6.70
N SER A 128 -6.07 -3.13 7.61
CA SER A 128 -5.73 -2.25 8.73
C SER A 128 -4.78 -2.91 9.74
N ASP A 129 -4.93 -4.20 10.00
CA ASP A 129 -3.99 -4.96 10.84
C ASP A 129 -2.61 -5.02 10.18
N VAL A 130 -2.57 -5.21 8.84
CA VAL A 130 -1.31 -5.24 8.08
C VAL A 130 -0.63 -3.88 8.15
N THR A 131 -1.38 -2.80 7.93
CA THR A 131 -0.87 -1.43 8.06
C THR A 131 -0.28 -1.19 9.46
N ALA A 132 -1.00 -1.56 10.52
CA ALA A 132 -0.53 -1.37 11.89
C ALA A 132 0.79 -2.12 12.15
N GLU A 133 0.88 -3.40 11.77
CA GLU A 133 2.10 -4.19 11.93
C GLU A 133 3.27 -3.65 11.09
N VAL A 134 3.02 -3.20 9.85
CA VAL A 134 4.05 -2.58 9.02
C VAL A 134 4.56 -1.28 9.66
N CYS A 135 3.65 -0.43 10.15
CA CYS A 135 4.03 0.84 10.79
C CYS A 135 4.85 0.62 12.06
N GLN A 136 4.52 -0.41 12.86
CA GLN A 136 5.31 -0.82 14.02
C GLN A 136 6.73 -1.26 13.61
N LEU A 137 6.87 -2.01 12.52
CA LEU A 137 8.19 -2.46 12.02
C LEU A 137 9.02 -1.31 11.44
N VAL A 138 8.40 -0.37 10.74
CA VAL A 138 9.04 0.84 10.18
C VAL A 138 9.39 1.87 11.27
N GLY A 139 8.72 1.80 12.42
CA GLY A 139 8.92 2.67 13.56
C GLY A 139 8.06 3.94 13.56
N CYS A 140 6.99 3.97 12.76
CA CYS A 140 5.95 5.02 12.72
C CYS A 140 4.62 4.59 13.36
N GLY A 141 4.62 3.49 14.12
CA GLY A 141 3.42 2.89 14.70
C GLY A 141 2.68 3.83 15.64
N ASP A 142 3.40 4.52 16.54
CA ASP A 142 2.83 5.45 17.52
C ASP A 142 2.12 6.62 16.80
N GLU A 143 2.76 7.19 15.77
CA GLU A 143 2.22 8.33 15.03
C GLU A 143 0.94 7.96 14.25
N ILE A 144 0.87 6.72 13.71
CA ILE A 144 -0.31 6.22 13.01
C ILE A 144 -1.44 5.86 13.99
N GLU A 145 -1.12 5.31 15.16
CA GLU A 145 -2.11 5.04 16.21
C GLU A 145 -2.72 6.36 16.71
N GLU A 146 -1.90 7.37 16.99
CA GLU A 146 -2.37 8.71 17.36
C GLU A 146 -3.29 9.33 16.30
N LEU A 147 -2.98 9.16 15.01
CA LEU A 147 -3.82 9.66 13.91
C LEU A 147 -5.18 8.94 13.86
N ARG A 148 -5.22 7.63 14.14
CA ARG A 148 -6.45 6.83 14.08
C ARG A 148 -7.38 7.07 15.26
N ASP A 149 -6.83 7.49 16.40
CA ASP A 149 -7.58 7.79 17.62
C ASP A 149 -8.10 9.24 17.71
N ALA A 150 -7.69 10.12 16.78
CA ALA A 150 -8.01 11.55 16.74
C ALA A 150 -9.45 11.85 16.25
#